data_AF-A0A530LC36-F1
#
_entry.id   AF-A0A530LC36-F1
#
_cell.length_a   1.000
_cell.length_b   1.000
_cell.length_c   1.000
_cell.angle_alpha   90.00
_cell.angle_beta   90.00
_cell.angle_gamma   90.00
#
_symmetry.space_group_name_H-M   'P 1'
#
loop_
_entity.id
_entity.type
_entity.pdbx_description
1 polymer ?
#
loop_
_entity_poly.entity_id
_entity_poly.type
_entity_poly.pdbx_seq_one_letter_code
_entity_poly.pdbx_strand_id
1 'polypeptide(L)'
;AEAHMLFGLGDIRMRRLFIEDEDAPAEHKRRAHGRLDTLIGYCETTQCRRQILLGYFGESASHCGNCDNCLDQAPHADGEAEARIILAAITQTGERFGAAHVVDVLLGHETEKVLDRNHHRLASFGTGVAHKKNVWLSLVRQLVAGGFLILDSVGHGGLAIAEKGRALARGEASFRYRLDARQSSRGKIRPADTAAGTEGLDSA
;
A
#
# COMPACT_ATOMS: atom_id res chain seq x y z
N ALA A 1 -2.92 -11.32 -26.65
CA ALA A 1 -3.78 -11.84 -25.57
C ALA A 1 -3.62 -10.94 -24.35
N GLU A 2 -4.67 -10.81 -23.55
CA GLU A 2 -4.68 -9.98 -22.35
C GLU A 2 -5.01 -10.83 -21.12
N ALA A 3 -4.49 -10.44 -19.96
CA ALA A 3 -4.82 -11.04 -18.67
C ALA A 3 -5.29 -9.94 -17.72
N HIS A 4 -6.53 -10.05 -17.24
CA HIS A 4 -7.15 -9.11 -16.31
C HIS A 4 -7.28 -9.75 -14.93
N MET A 5 -6.79 -9.07 -13.89
CA MET A 5 -6.89 -9.52 -12.50
C MET A 5 -7.61 -8.46 -11.67
N LEU A 6 -8.75 -8.84 -11.11
CA LEU A 6 -9.54 -8.03 -10.20
C LEU A 6 -9.40 -8.63 -8.80
N PHE A 7 -9.12 -7.80 -7.80
CA PHE A 7 -9.02 -8.24 -6.42
C PHE A 7 -9.48 -7.14 -5.46
N GLY A 8 -9.89 -7.55 -4.26
CA GLY A 8 -10.24 -6.66 -3.17
C GLY A 8 -9.76 -7.16 -1.82
N LEU A 9 -9.88 -6.28 -0.81
CA LEU A 9 -9.54 -6.60 0.58
C LEU A 9 -10.40 -7.75 1.15
N GLY A 10 -11.63 -7.91 0.65
CA GLY A 10 -12.52 -9.01 0.99
C GLY A 10 -11.93 -10.36 0.58
N ASP A 11 -11.42 -10.46 -0.65
CA ASP A 11 -10.82 -11.68 -1.19
C ASP A 11 -9.56 -12.07 -0.42
N ILE A 12 -8.72 -11.09 -0.06
CA ILE A 12 -7.52 -11.30 0.75
C ILE A 12 -7.91 -11.83 2.14
N ARG A 13 -8.91 -11.23 2.79
CA ARG A 13 -9.40 -11.67 4.10
C ARG A 13 -9.92 -13.10 4.04
N MET A 14 -10.78 -13.40 3.06
CA MET A 14 -11.31 -14.74 2.81
C MET A 14 -10.19 -15.76 2.62
N ARG A 15 -9.18 -15.42 1.81
CA ARG A 15 -8.08 -16.34 1.55
C ARG A 15 -7.23 -16.63 2.78
N ARG A 16 -7.00 -15.62 3.65
CA ARG A 16 -6.32 -15.82 4.94
C ARG A 16 -7.12 -16.76 5.85
N LEU A 17 -8.43 -16.57 5.96
CA LEU A 17 -9.33 -17.47 6.70
C LEU A 17 -9.20 -18.92 6.21
N PHE A 18 -9.23 -19.13 4.89
CA PHE A 18 -9.05 -20.48 4.33
C PHE A 18 -7.69 -21.10 4.65
N ILE A 19 -6.61 -20.32 4.78
CA ILE A 19 -5.29 -20.84 5.20
C ILE A 19 -5.32 -21.26 6.68
N GLU A 20 -6.03 -20.50 7.52
CA GLU A 20 -6.16 -20.81 8.94
C GLU A 20 -7.05 -22.03 9.20
N ASP A 21 -8.15 -22.17 8.46
CA ASP A 21 -9.10 -23.28 8.61
C ASP A 21 -8.57 -24.61 8.01
N GLU A 22 -7.50 -24.56 7.22
CA GLU A 22 -6.89 -25.75 6.62
C GLU A 22 -6.33 -26.68 7.71
N ASP A 23 -6.64 -27.98 7.64
CA ASP A 23 -6.04 -28.98 8.52
C ASP A 23 -4.63 -29.34 8.03
N ALA A 24 -3.69 -28.43 8.26
CA ALA A 24 -2.32 -28.53 7.82
C ALA A 24 -1.33 -28.14 8.91
N PRO A 25 -0.10 -28.71 8.92
CA PRO A 25 0.95 -28.32 9.85
C PRO A 25 1.26 -26.81 9.77
N ALA A 26 1.67 -26.22 10.90
CA ALA A 26 1.98 -24.79 11.00
C ALA A 26 2.98 -24.30 9.93
N GLU A 27 3.95 -25.12 9.57
CA GLU A 27 4.91 -24.80 8.50
C GLU A 27 4.26 -24.67 7.12
N HIS A 28 3.26 -25.50 6.82
CA HIS A 28 2.49 -25.41 5.58
C HIS A 28 1.72 -24.09 5.54
N LYS A 29 1.00 -23.76 6.63
CA LYS A 29 0.25 -22.50 6.74
C LYS A 29 1.16 -21.29 6.57
N ARG A 30 2.36 -21.30 7.18
CA ARG A 30 3.38 -20.25 6.99
C ARG A 30 3.77 -20.07 5.52
N ARG A 31 4.03 -21.17 4.79
CA ARG A 31 4.34 -21.10 3.34
C ARG A 31 3.15 -20.60 2.52
N ALA A 32 1.92 -20.98 2.89
CA ALA A 32 0.71 -20.50 2.23
C ALA A 32 0.51 -19.00 2.41
N HIS A 33 0.71 -18.47 3.62
CA HIS A 33 0.71 -17.03 3.88
C HIS A 33 1.79 -16.31 3.09
N GLY A 34 3.03 -16.82 3.09
CA GLY A 34 4.11 -16.22 2.29
C GLY A 34 3.78 -16.11 0.80
N ARG A 35 3.15 -17.14 0.20
CA ARG A 35 2.69 -17.08 -1.20
C ARG A 35 1.58 -16.04 -1.41
N LEU A 36 0.62 -15.97 -0.49
CA LEU A 36 -0.45 -14.98 -0.55
C LEU A 36 0.11 -13.55 -0.45
N ASP A 37 1.06 -13.32 0.47
CA ASP A 37 1.70 -12.03 0.66
C ASP A 37 2.49 -11.60 -0.58
N THR A 38 3.19 -12.55 -1.25
CA THR A 38 3.83 -12.29 -2.55
C THR A 38 2.81 -11.91 -3.62
N LEU A 39 1.67 -12.60 -3.71
CA LEU A 39 0.62 -12.28 -4.67
C LEU A 39 0.04 -10.88 -4.41
N ILE A 40 -0.20 -10.53 -3.15
CA ILE A 40 -0.64 -9.18 -2.76
C ILE A 40 0.41 -8.14 -3.17
N GLY A 41 1.69 -8.40 -2.89
CA GLY A 41 2.80 -7.55 -3.33
C GLY A 41 2.83 -7.38 -4.86
N TYR A 42 2.57 -8.44 -5.63
CA TYR A 42 2.44 -8.36 -7.08
C TYR A 42 1.24 -7.51 -7.51
N CYS A 43 0.09 -7.64 -6.85
CA CYS A 43 -1.10 -6.83 -7.15
C CYS A 43 -0.84 -5.33 -6.96
N GLU A 44 -0.08 -4.98 -5.91
CA GLU A 44 0.11 -3.62 -5.42
C GLU A 44 1.42 -2.96 -5.86
N THR A 45 2.28 -3.71 -6.55
CA THR A 45 3.53 -3.18 -7.07
C THR A 45 3.30 -2.03 -8.03
N THR A 46 4.21 -1.07 -8.00
CA THR A 46 4.29 0.03 -8.97
C THR A 46 5.37 -0.21 -10.03
N GLN A 47 6.09 -1.33 -9.93
CA GLN A 47 7.10 -1.73 -10.91
C GLN A 47 6.43 -2.46 -12.08
N CYS A 48 7.18 -2.69 -13.17
CA CYS A 48 6.73 -3.53 -14.28
C CYS A 48 6.25 -4.90 -13.75
N ARG A 49 4.97 -5.23 -13.96
CA ARG A 49 4.40 -6.50 -13.49
C ARG A 49 5.17 -7.71 -14.01
N ARG A 50 5.62 -7.66 -15.26
CA ARG A 50 6.40 -8.75 -15.87
C ARG A 50 7.73 -8.97 -15.16
N GLN A 51 8.41 -7.91 -14.75
CA GLN A 51 9.68 -8.03 -14.02
C GLN A 51 9.47 -8.70 -12.67
N ILE A 52 8.45 -8.30 -11.92
CA ILE A 52 8.13 -8.91 -10.62
C ILE A 52 7.74 -10.39 -10.80
N LEU A 53 6.89 -10.68 -11.78
CA LEU A 53 6.44 -12.05 -12.04
C LEU A 53 7.60 -12.97 -12.41
N LEU A 54 8.46 -12.55 -13.35
CA LEU A 54 9.62 -13.34 -13.77
C LEU A 54 10.66 -13.45 -12.65
N GLY A 55 10.88 -12.37 -11.90
CA GLY A 55 11.78 -12.37 -10.75
C GLY A 55 11.38 -13.37 -9.67
N TYR A 56 10.08 -13.57 -9.44
CA TYR A 56 9.57 -14.61 -8.54
C TYR A 56 9.99 -16.03 -8.95
N PHE A 57 10.13 -16.28 -10.26
CA PHE A 57 10.60 -17.56 -10.81
C PHE A 57 12.12 -17.60 -11.05
N GLY A 58 12.86 -16.59 -10.59
CA GLY A 58 14.32 -16.52 -10.74
C GLY A 58 14.79 -16.02 -12.11
N GLU A 59 13.89 -15.50 -12.93
CA GLU A 59 14.19 -14.91 -14.23
C GLU A 59 14.38 -13.40 -14.13
N SER A 60 15.34 -12.86 -14.88
CA SER A 60 15.53 -11.41 -15.01
C SER A 60 14.87 -10.89 -16.27
N ALA A 61 14.30 -9.70 -16.20
CA ALA A 61 13.68 -9.06 -17.35
C ALA A 61 13.88 -7.55 -17.32
N SER A 62 13.91 -6.94 -18.50
CA SER A 62 13.79 -5.49 -18.67
C SER A 62 12.33 -5.04 -18.53
N HIS A 63 12.10 -3.73 -18.55
CA HIS A 63 10.75 -3.17 -18.59
C HIS A 63 9.98 -3.70 -19.80
N CYS A 64 8.74 -4.14 -19.60
CA CYS A 64 8.02 -4.88 -20.64
C CYS A 64 7.26 -3.99 -21.64
N GLY A 65 7.00 -2.73 -21.31
CA GLY A 65 6.23 -1.81 -22.16
C GLY A 65 4.78 -2.25 -22.44
N ASN A 66 4.27 -3.29 -21.77
CA ASN A 66 3.02 -3.97 -22.15
C ASN A 66 2.21 -4.51 -20.95
N CYS A 67 2.47 -4.03 -19.74
CA CYS A 67 1.59 -4.24 -18.59
C CYS A 67 0.96 -2.91 -18.19
N ASP A 68 -0.16 -2.95 -17.46
CA ASP A 68 -0.82 -1.77 -16.90
C ASP A 68 0.17 -0.81 -16.21
N ASN A 69 1.11 -1.28 -15.38
CA ASN A 69 2.09 -0.39 -14.76
C ASN A 69 3.10 0.25 -15.75
N CYS A 70 3.34 -0.37 -16.91
CA CYS A 70 4.18 0.22 -17.96
C CYS A 70 3.40 1.14 -18.89
N LEU A 71 2.11 0.87 -19.07
CA LEU A 71 1.22 1.58 -20.00
C LEU A 71 0.53 2.77 -19.32
N ASP A 72 0.15 2.60 -18.06
CA ASP A 72 -0.52 3.59 -17.23
C ASP A 72 0.49 4.20 -16.25
N GLN A 73 0.98 5.39 -16.59
CA GLN A 73 1.90 6.17 -15.78
C GLN A 73 1.14 6.87 -14.66
N ALA A 74 0.48 6.08 -13.79
CA ALA A 74 -0.17 6.61 -12.61
C ALA A 74 0.80 7.53 -11.87
N PRO A 75 0.39 8.76 -11.50
CA PRO A 75 1.32 9.72 -10.95
C PRO A 75 1.91 9.17 -9.64
N HIS A 76 3.23 9.24 -9.55
CA HIS A 76 3.98 8.86 -8.36
C HIS A 76 4.28 10.09 -7.53
N ALA A 77 4.07 9.98 -6.23
CA ALA A 77 4.53 10.96 -5.26
C ALA A 77 5.81 10.48 -4.57
N ASP A 78 6.63 11.42 -4.13
CA ASP A 78 7.62 11.15 -3.09
C ASP A 78 6.87 10.77 -1.80
N GLY A 79 7.32 9.72 -1.12
CA GLY A 79 6.75 9.26 0.14
C GLY A 79 7.78 8.99 1.22
N GLU A 80 9.01 9.49 1.08
CA GLU A 80 10.06 9.25 2.07
C GLU A 80 9.67 9.74 3.47
N ALA A 81 8.99 10.89 3.56
CA ALA A 81 8.53 11.44 4.83
C ALA A 81 7.51 10.51 5.50
N GLU A 82 6.47 10.10 4.77
CA GLU A 82 5.46 9.18 5.25
C GLU A 82 6.06 7.81 5.60
N ALA A 83 6.99 7.32 4.80
CA ALA A 83 7.66 6.06 5.07
C ALA A 83 8.47 6.13 6.36
N ARG A 84 9.22 7.21 6.61
CA ARG A 84 9.95 7.40 7.89
C ARG A 84 8.99 7.43 9.09
N ILE A 85 7.82 8.06 8.94
CA ILE A 85 6.77 8.05 9.99
C ILE A 85 6.28 6.62 10.27
N ILE A 86 5.98 5.85 9.23
CA ILE A 86 5.56 4.44 9.35
C ILE A 86 6.65 3.60 10.02
N LEU A 87 7.90 3.73 9.58
CA LEU A 87 9.04 2.99 10.13
C LEU A 87 9.24 3.30 11.61
N ALA A 88 9.17 4.59 12.00
CA ALA A 88 9.28 5.00 13.39
C ALA A 88 8.17 4.38 14.26
N ALA A 89 6.93 4.35 13.78
CA ALA A 89 5.81 3.73 14.48
C ALA A 89 5.99 2.21 14.61
N ILE A 90 6.47 1.53 13.55
CA ILE A 90 6.75 0.09 13.58
C ILE A 90 7.86 -0.23 14.60
N THR A 91 8.93 0.56 14.64
CA THR A 91 9.99 0.41 15.64
C THR A 91 9.48 0.63 17.06
N GLN A 92 8.72 1.71 17.30
CA GLN A 92 8.19 2.04 18.64
C GLN A 92 7.15 1.03 19.15
N THR A 93 6.44 0.37 18.23
CA THR A 93 5.51 -0.73 18.56
C THR A 93 6.20 -2.10 18.63
N GLY A 94 7.52 -2.14 18.47
CA GLY A 94 8.34 -3.33 18.68
C GLY A 94 8.32 -4.35 17.55
N GLU A 95 8.02 -3.94 16.31
CA GLU A 95 8.05 -4.79 15.10
C GLU A 95 7.17 -6.06 15.20
N ARG A 96 6.04 -5.99 15.91
CA ARG A 96 5.15 -7.14 16.21
C ARG A 96 3.70 -6.96 15.80
N PHE A 97 3.35 -5.79 15.26
CA PHE A 97 1.96 -5.43 14.99
C PHE A 97 1.72 -5.27 13.50
N GLY A 98 0.55 -5.71 13.04
CA GLY A 98 0.11 -5.54 11.66
C GLY A 98 -0.29 -4.09 11.33
N ALA A 99 -0.46 -3.84 10.04
CA ALA A 99 -0.73 -2.51 9.48
C ALA A 99 -1.87 -1.76 10.16
N ALA A 100 -3.00 -2.42 10.44
CA ALA A 100 -4.16 -1.77 11.04
C ALA A 100 -3.84 -1.11 12.39
N HIS A 101 -3.11 -1.83 13.26
CA HIS A 101 -2.72 -1.32 14.57
C HIS A 101 -1.73 -0.17 14.48
N VAL A 102 -0.72 -0.31 13.61
CA VAL A 102 0.27 0.76 13.36
C VAL A 102 -0.45 2.02 12.87
N VAL A 103 -1.42 1.89 11.97
CA VAL A 103 -2.20 3.02 11.46
C VAL A 103 -3.12 3.61 12.53
N ASP A 104 -3.72 2.81 13.40
CA ASP A 104 -4.51 3.32 14.52
C ASP A 104 -3.64 4.13 15.50
N VAL A 105 -2.39 3.72 15.76
CA VAL A 105 -1.41 4.53 16.50
C VAL A 105 -1.12 5.85 15.78
N LEU A 106 -0.79 5.82 14.49
CA LEU A 106 -0.48 7.02 13.71
C LEU A 106 -1.64 8.02 13.68
N LEU A 107 -2.88 7.54 13.63
CA LEU A 107 -4.08 8.39 13.62
C LEU A 107 -4.52 8.85 15.01
N GLY A 108 -3.88 8.36 16.08
CA GLY A 108 -4.27 8.72 17.44
C GLY A 108 -5.57 8.05 17.90
N HIS A 109 -5.91 6.88 17.35
CA HIS A 109 -7.11 6.15 17.74
C HIS A 109 -6.87 5.34 19.02
N GLU A 110 -7.64 5.64 20.06
CA GLU A 110 -7.62 4.92 21.34
C GLU A 110 -8.47 3.64 21.29
N THR A 111 -8.04 2.69 20.47
CA THR A 111 -8.64 1.34 20.51
C THR A 111 -8.22 0.62 21.80
N GLU A 112 -9.01 -0.35 22.26
CA GLU A 112 -8.70 -1.20 23.42
C GLU A 112 -7.27 -1.75 23.33
N LYS A 113 -6.90 -2.32 22.16
CA LYS A 113 -5.55 -2.84 21.91
C LYS A 113 -4.44 -1.79 22.00
N VAL A 114 -4.71 -0.53 21.64
CA VAL A 114 -3.75 0.59 21.76
C VAL A 114 -3.58 1.00 23.22
N LEU A 115 -4.68 1.04 23.98
CA LEU A 115 -4.67 1.36 25.40
C LEU A 115 -3.96 0.28 26.22
N ASP A 116 -4.31 -0.98 26.02
CA ASP A 116 -3.73 -2.14 26.72
C ASP A 116 -2.21 -2.24 26.56
N ARG A 117 -1.70 -1.82 25.40
CA ARG A 117 -0.26 -1.83 25.09
C ARG A 117 0.43 -0.52 25.43
N ASN A 118 -0.28 0.44 26.01
CA ASN A 118 0.21 1.79 26.31
C ASN A 118 0.74 2.54 25.08
N HIS A 119 0.25 2.19 23.88
CA HIS A 119 0.72 2.79 22.64
C HIS A 119 0.20 4.22 22.43
N HIS A 120 -0.84 4.63 23.15
CA HIS A 120 -1.31 6.01 23.24
C HIS A 120 -0.25 6.98 23.81
N ARG A 121 0.80 6.45 24.45
CA ARG A 121 1.90 7.24 25.03
C ARG A 121 3.14 7.33 24.13
N LEU A 122 3.13 6.65 22.98
CA LEU A 122 4.27 6.65 22.06
C LEU A 122 4.38 7.99 21.35
N ALA A 123 5.62 8.38 21.01
CA ALA A 123 5.86 9.61 20.25
C ALA A 123 5.20 9.60 18.87
N SER A 124 4.97 8.42 18.29
CA SER A 124 4.26 8.25 17.01
C SER A 124 2.73 8.35 17.12
N PHE A 125 2.17 8.48 18.33
CA PHE A 125 0.73 8.54 18.51
C PHE A 125 0.17 9.86 17.96
N GLY A 126 -0.78 9.77 17.02
CA GLY A 126 -1.41 10.95 16.41
C GLY A 126 -0.53 11.76 15.45
N THR A 127 0.68 11.31 15.11
CA THR A 127 1.57 12.05 14.20
C THR A 127 1.18 11.95 12.73
N GLY A 128 0.30 11.00 12.38
CA GLY A 128 -0.15 10.70 11.03
C GLY A 128 -1.48 11.36 10.63
N VAL A 129 -2.02 12.29 11.42
CA VAL A 129 -3.35 12.91 11.16
C VAL A 129 -3.45 13.67 9.84
N ALA A 130 -2.32 13.95 9.18
CA ALA A 130 -2.28 14.59 7.86
C ALA A 130 -2.95 13.75 6.75
N HIS A 131 -2.97 12.42 6.90
CA HIS A 131 -3.49 11.49 5.90
C HIS A 131 -4.61 10.61 6.46
N LYS A 132 -5.57 10.23 5.60
CA LYS A 132 -6.66 9.32 5.99
C LYS A 132 -6.13 7.89 6.17
N LYS A 133 -6.84 7.08 6.98
CA LYS A 133 -6.55 5.65 7.23
C LYS A 133 -6.23 4.85 5.96
N ASN A 134 -6.99 5.03 4.89
CA ASN A 134 -6.79 4.30 3.63
C ASN A 134 -5.46 4.64 2.93
N VAL A 135 -5.00 5.89 3.05
CA VAL A 135 -3.70 6.33 2.50
C VAL A 135 -2.57 5.64 3.24
N TRP A 136 -2.59 5.68 4.58
CA TRP A 136 -1.59 4.98 5.41
C TRP A 136 -1.55 3.48 5.14
N LEU A 137 -2.71 2.83 5.06
CA LEU A 137 -2.78 1.41 4.73
C LEU A 137 -2.23 1.12 3.32
N SER A 138 -2.44 2.02 2.34
CA SER A 138 -1.85 1.90 1.00
C SER A 138 -0.34 2.05 1.03
N LEU A 139 0.18 3.03 1.76
CA LEU A 139 1.62 3.25 1.93
C LEU A 139 2.31 2.06 2.59
N VAL A 140 1.74 1.51 3.67
CA VAL A 140 2.27 0.30 4.32
C VAL A 140 2.33 -0.88 3.35
N ARG A 141 1.27 -1.08 2.55
CA ARG A 141 1.22 -2.12 1.53
C ARG A 141 2.28 -1.93 0.44
N GLN A 142 2.46 -0.72 -0.04
CA GLN A 142 3.50 -0.39 -1.02
C GLN A 142 4.92 -0.50 -0.44
N LEU A 143 5.12 -0.24 0.86
CA LEU A 143 6.40 -0.48 1.54
C LEU A 143 6.73 -1.98 1.66
N VAL A 144 5.72 -2.82 1.92
CA VAL A 144 5.87 -4.29 1.86
C VAL A 144 6.21 -4.73 0.44
N ALA A 145 5.43 -4.30 -0.56
CA ALA A 145 5.68 -4.64 -1.97
C ALA A 145 7.05 -4.16 -2.48
N GLY A 146 7.53 -3.02 -1.97
CA GLY A 146 8.84 -2.45 -2.30
C GLY A 146 10.02 -3.08 -1.55
N GLY A 147 9.77 -4.05 -0.66
CA GLY A 147 10.78 -4.74 0.14
C GLY A 147 11.37 -3.92 1.29
N PHE A 148 10.71 -2.84 1.70
CA PHE A 148 11.11 -2.03 2.87
C PHE A 148 10.60 -2.64 4.18
N LEU A 149 9.44 -3.29 4.11
CA LEU A 149 8.83 -4.03 5.21
C LEU A 149 8.71 -5.51 4.84
N ILE A 150 8.84 -6.38 5.83
CA ILE A 150 8.58 -7.81 5.73
C ILE A 150 7.47 -8.18 6.71
N LEU A 151 6.70 -9.20 6.36
CA LEU A 151 5.70 -9.77 7.24
C LEU A 151 6.39 -10.84 8.11
N ASP A 152 6.37 -10.63 9.43
CA ASP A 152 6.87 -11.60 10.38
C ASP A 152 5.91 -12.79 10.43
N SER A 153 6.35 -13.89 9.80
CA SER A 153 5.65 -15.18 9.74
C SER A 153 5.84 -16.04 11.00
N VAL A 154 6.71 -15.63 11.93
CA VAL A 154 6.98 -16.34 13.19
C VAL A 154 6.09 -15.77 14.32
N GLY A 155 5.87 -14.46 14.33
CA GLY A 155 5.05 -13.76 15.33
C GLY A 155 3.72 -13.23 14.80
N HIS A 156 2.68 -14.08 14.77
CA HIS A 156 1.26 -13.69 14.58
C HIS A 156 0.93 -12.73 13.41
N GLY A 157 1.80 -12.57 12.39
CA GLY A 157 1.57 -11.69 11.24
C GLY A 157 1.88 -10.20 11.49
N GLY A 158 2.92 -9.88 12.27
CA GLY A 158 3.42 -8.52 12.49
C GLY A 158 4.19 -7.93 11.31
N LEU A 159 4.39 -6.60 11.30
CA LEU A 159 5.30 -5.92 10.37
C LEU A 159 6.69 -5.78 11.00
N ALA A 160 7.72 -6.18 10.27
CA ALA A 160 9.12 -5.95 10.62
C ALA A 160 9.86 -5.19 9.51
N ILE A 161 10.95 -4.51 9.89
CA ILE A 161 11.70 -3.62 8.99
C ILE A 161 12.84 -4.40 8.33
N ALA A 162 12.80 -4.49 7.00
CA ALA A 162 13.86 -5.10 6.20
C ALA A 162 15.10 -4.18 6.14
N GLU A 163 16.25 -4.70 5.68
CA GLU A 163 17.47 -3.89 5.57
C GLU A 163 17.27 -2.65 4.68
N LYS A 164 16.51 -2.79 3.59
CA LYS A 164 16.15 -1.66 2.72
C LYS A 164 15.32 -0.60 3.45
N GLY A 165 14.43 -1.02 4.35
CA GLY A 165 13.68 -0.12 5.23
C GLY A 165 14.58 0.59 6.23
N ARG A 166 15.58 -0.10 6.79
CA ARG A 166 16.58 0.52 7.68
C ARG A 166 17.44 1.54 6.93
N ALA A 167 17.85 1.25 5.70
CA ALA A 167 18.54 2.19 4.82
C ALA A 167 17.67 3.44 4.53
N LEU A 168 16.38 3.26 4.25
CA LEU A 168 15.42 4.36 4.06
C LEU A 168 15.31 5.24 5.33
N ALA A 169 15.28 4.63 6.52
CA ALA A 169 15.27 5.38 7.78
C ALA A 169 16.55 6.20 8.00
N ARG A 170 17.70 5.74 7.49
CA ARG A 170 18.98 6.47 7.50
C ARG A 170 19.12 7.51 6.37
N GLY A 171 18.18 7.56 5.43
CA GLY A 171 18.27 8.43 4.25
C GLY A 171 19.15 7.90 3.12
N GLU A 172 19.47 6.60 3.14
CA GLU A 172 20.33 5.92 2.16
C GLU A 172 19.54 5.27 1.01
N ALA A 173 18.22 5.21 1.13
CA ALA A 173 17.31 4.69 0.12
C ALA A 173 16.15 5.67 -0.09
N SER A 174 15.54 5.64 -1.27
CA SER A 174 14.37 6.46 -1.61
C SER A 174 13.11 5.63 -1.71
N PHE A 175 11.96 6.26 -1.40
CA PHE A 175 10.66 5.63 -1.52
C PHE A 175 9.70 6.55 -2.27
N ARG A 176 9.15 6.03 -3.37
CA ARG A 176 8.06 6.67 -4.12
C ARG A 176 6.88 5.73 -4.12
N TYR A 177 5.69 6.28 -4.02
CA TYR A 177 4.45 5.52 -4.01
C TYR A 177 3.53 6.00 -5.14
N ARG A 178 2.70 5.08 -5.62
CA ARG A 178 1.68 5.37 -6.61
C ARG A 178 0.49 6.03 -5.93
N LEU A 179 0.01 7.12 -6.50
CA LEU A 179 -1.25 7.74 -6.10
C LEU A 179 -2.41 6.90 -6.65
N ASP A 180 -3.34 6.47 -5.78
CA ASP A 180 -4.54 5.77 -6.25
C ASP A 180 -5.40 6.72 -7.10
N ALA A 181 -5.74 6.32 -8.32
CA ALA A 181 -6.54 7.10 -9.27
C ALA A 181 -7.92 7.54 -8.71
N ARG A 182 -8.45 6.84 -7.70
CA ARG A 182 -9.69 7.24 -7.00
C ARG A 182 -9.54 8.48 -6.12
N GLN A 183 -8.32 8.91 -5.81
CA GLN A 183 -8.08 10.11 -5.01
C GLN A 183 -7.96 11.39 -5.85
N SER A 184 -7.79 11.29 -7.18
CA SER A 184 -7.63 12.47 -8.05
C SER A 184 -8.94 13.09 -8.56
N SER A 185 -10.09 12.40 -8.41
CA SER A 185 -11.37 12.90 -8.95
C SER A 185 -12.22 13.61 -7.89
N ARG A 186 -11.82 14.82 -7.51
CA ARG A 186 -12.78 15.86 -7.11
C ARG A 186 -12.37 17.27 -7.54
N GLY A 187 -11.79 17.38 -8.73
CA GLY A 187 -11.76 18.63 -9.48
C GLY A 187 -13.17 18.91 -10.00
N LYS A 188 -13.89 19.79 -9.32
CA LYS A 188 -15.23 20.26 -9.68
C LYS A 188 -15.12 21.03 -11.01
N ILE A 189 -15.40 20.39 -12.15
CA ILE A 189 -15.58 21.11 -13.42
C ILE A 189 -16.83 21.97 -13.24
N ARG A 190 -16.66 23.27 -13.06
CA ARG A 190 -17.75 24.25 -13.20
C ARG A 190 -18.07 24.33 -14.69
N PRO A 191 -19.33 24.13 -15.12
CA PRO A 191 -19.69 24.45 -16.48
C PRO A 191 -19.51 25.96 -16.68
N ALA A 192 -18.84 26.33 -17.77
CA ALA A 192 -18.68 27.71 -18.17
C ALA A 192 -20.03 28.23 -18.69
N ASP A 193 -20.51 29.32 -18.10
CA ASP A 193 -21.61 30.10 -18.64
C ASP A 193 -21.25 30.55 -20.05
N THR A 194 -21.91 29.97 -21.05
CA THR A 194 -21.78 30.42 -22.43
C THR A 194 -22.85 31.48 -22.65
N ALA A 195 -22.50 32.73 -22.31
CA ALA A 195 -23.16 33.90 -22.87
C ALA A 195 -22.58 34.11 -24.27
N ALA A 196 -23.38 33.92 -25.31
CA ALA A 196 -23.11 34.43 -26.64
C ALA A 196 -24.46 34.77 -27.29
N GLY A 197 -24.75 36.07 -27.33
CA GLY A 197 -25.84 36.61 -28.12
C GLY A 197 -25.54 36.53 -29.61
N THR A 198 -26.60 36.48 -30.41
CA THR A 198 -26.57 36.87 -31.81
C THR A 198 -27.83 37.69 -32.10
N GLU A 199 -27.64 39.01 -32.18
CA GLU A 199 -28.54 39.91 -32.89
C GLU A 199 -28.26 39.77 -34.40
N GLY A 200 -29.32 39.62 -35.19
CA GLY A 200 -29.55 40.40 -36.41
C GLY A 200 -29.06 39.89 -37.79
N LEU A 201 -29.93 40.18 -38.78
CA LEU A 201 -29.84 40.09 -40.25
C LEU A 201 -30.08 38.66 -40.84
N ASP A 202 -30.99 38.42 -41.80
CA ASP A 202 -31.84 39.28 -42.63
C ASP A 202 -32.88 38.43 -43.42
N SER A 203 -33.94 39.10 -43.93
CA SER A 203 -34.78 38.77 -45.11
C SER A 203 -35.85 37.65 -45.07
N ALA A 204 -37.13 38.05 -44.91
CA ALA A 204 -38.21 38.01 -45.92
C ALA A 204 -39.53 38.54 -45.33
#